data_AF-A0A1F3DEH0-F1
#
_entry.id   AF-A0A1F3DEH0-F1
#
_cell.length_a   1.000
_cell.length_b   1.000
_cell.length_c   1.000
_cell.angle_alpha   90.00
_cell.angle_beta   90.00
_cell.angle_gamma   90.00
#
_symmetry.space_group_name_H-M   'P 1'
#
loop_
_entity.id
_entity.type
_entity.pdbx_description
1 polymer ?
#
loop_
_entity_poly.entity_id
_entity_poly.type
_entity_poly.pdbx_seq_one_letter_code
_entity_poly.pdbx_strand_id
1 'polypeptide(L)'
;MKWEDDKKEEKIKADLLKKLQVENALWSFNKSLFSQIPDDLLIEKVLIHLDIDSISSLLTLFPKKMIRNIWKVKMLSQEPMYHQLNRLYAFLYFDISNPDRYIRDSINKKYKSIQCRD
;
A
#
# COMPACT_ATOMS: atom_id res chain seq x y z
N MET A 1 12.22 18.24 18.86
CA MET A 1 11.46 19.43 18.40
C MET A 1 10.67 19.04 17.16
N LYS A 2 9.50 19.64 16.90
CA LYS A 2 8.65 19.28 15.74
C LYS A 2 9.40 19.31 14.39
N TRP A 3 10.38 20.22 14.24
CA TRP A 3 11.18 20.40 13.03
C TRP A 3 12.23 19.30 12.76
N GLU A 4 12.57 18.48 13.75
CA GLU A 4 13.50 17.36 13.58
C GLU A 4 12.77 16.11 13.07
N ASP A 5 11.51 15.92 13.51
CA ASP A 5 10.64 14.84 13.07
C ASP A 5 10.23 15.03 11.60
N ASP A 6 9.87 16.26 11.21
CA ASP A 6 9.51 16.59 9.82
C ASP A 6 10.65 16.25 8.83
N LYS A 7 11.90 16.59 9.18
CA LYS A 7 13.08 16.27 8.35
C LYS A 7 13.35 14.77 8.24
N LYS A 8 13.03 14.02 9.31
CA LYS A 8 13.19 12.57 9.32
C LYS A 8 12.17 11.90 8.40
N GLU A 9 10.92 12.37 8.43
CA GLU A 9 9.86 11.87 7.57
C GLU A 9 10.16 12.12 6.09
N GLU A 10 10.62 13.33 5.75
CA GLU A 10 11.04 13.68 4.39
C GLU A 10 12.17 12.76 3.88
N LYS A 11 13.15 12.45 4.74
CA LYS A 11 14.25 11.55 4.40
C LYS A 11 13.77 10.13 4.11
N ILE A 12 12.90 9.58 4.95
CA ILE A 12 12.35 8.23 4.74
C ILE A 12 11.53 8.20 3.44
N LYS A 13 10.72 9.23 3.18
CA LYS A 13 9.93 9.34 1.94
C LYS A 13 10.83 9.40 0.70
N ALA A 14 11.92 10.17 0.76
CA ALA A 14 12.91 10.24 -0.31
C ALA A 14 13.61 8.89 -0.56
N ASP A 15 13.97 8.17 0.51
CA ASP A 15 14.59 6.85 0.41
C ASP A 15 13.65 5.82 -0.23
N LEU A 16 12.36 5.81 0.14
CA LEU A 16 11.34 4.97 -0.48
C LEU A 16 11.16 5.29 -1.97
N LEU A 17 11.12 6.57 -2.33
CA LEU A 17 11.03 7.00 -3.73
C LEU A 17 12.24 6.55 -4.55
N LYS A 18 13.45 6.64 -3.99
CA LYS A 18 14.67 6.17 -4.63
C LYS A 18 14.61 4.66 -4.89
N LYS A 19 14.16 3.86 -3.92
CA LYS A 19 13.96 2.41 -4.10
C LYS A 19 12.93 2.13 -5.21
N LEU A 20 11.81 2.84 -5.23
CA LEU A 20 10.78 2.68 -6.28
C LEU A 20 11.29 3.03 -7.68
N GLN A 21 12.20 3.99 -7.79
CA GLN A 21 12.85 4.32 -9.07
C GLN A 21 13.75 3.18 -9.55
N VAL A 22 14.52 2.55 -8.64
CA VAL A 22 15.39 1.42 -8.97
C VAL A 22 14.55 0.22 -9.46
N GLU A 23 13.42 -0.05 -8.81
CA GLU A 23 12.49 -1.13 -9.19
C GLU A 23 11.65 -0.81 -10.44
N ASN A 24 11.85 0.35 -11.10
CA ASN A 24 11.05 0.84 -12.23
C ASN A 24 9.53 0.87 -11.98
N ALA A 25 9.11 0.89 -10.70
CA ALA A 25 7.71 0.86 -10.28
C ALA A 25 6.90 2.10 -10.73
N LEU A 26 7.62 3.17 -11.09
CA LEU A 26 7.10 4.47 -11.50
C LEU A 26 7.33 4.77 -13.00
N TRP A 27 7.42 3.74 -13.85
CA TRP A 27 7.70 3.89 -15.29
C TRP A 27 6.76 4.86 -16.03
N SER A 28 5.51 4.98 -15.58
CA SER A 28 4.51 5.88 -16.16
C SER A 28 4.50 7.28 -15.54
N PHE A 29 5.34 7.55 -14.53
CA PHE A 29 5.34 8.82 -13.81
C PHE A 29 6.45 9.75 -14.33
N ASN A 30 6.11 11.03 -14.50
CA ASN A 30 7.10 12.01 -14.93
C ASN A 30 8.11 12.26 -13.80
N LYS A 31 9.41 12.14 -14.11
CA LYS A 31 10.47 12.31 -13.13
C LYS A 31 10.48 13.68 -12.47
N SER A 32 9.96 14.71 -13.14
CA SER A 32 9.82 16.06 -12.59
C SER A 32 8.76 16.18 -11.50
N LEU A 33 7.85 15.20 -11.37
CA LEU A 33 6.72 15.23 -10.43
C LEU A 33 6.92 14.28 -9.23
N PHE A 34 8.11 13.70 -9.05
CA PHE A 34 8.36 12.77 -7.95
C PHE A 34 8.18 13.41 -6.56
N SER A 35 8.44 14.71 -6.44
CA SER A 35 8.20 15.48 -5.21
C SER A 35 6.71 15.70 -4.90
N GLN A 36 5.83 15.45 -5.87
CA GLN A 36 4.38 15.68 -5.77
C GLN A 36 3.57 14.37 -5.81
N ILE A 37 4.22 13.22 -5.63
CA ILE A 37 3.50 11.94 -5.59
C ILE A 37 2.50 11.94 -4.42
N PRO A 38 1.20 11.67 -4.70
CA PRO A 38 0.21 11.50 -3.64
C PRO A 38 0.58 10.34 -2.73
N ASP A 39 0.36 10.51 -1.42
CA ASP A 39 0.70 9.48 -0.43
C ASP A 39 -0.01 8.15 -0.71
N ASP A 40 -1.25 8.18 -1.22
CA ASP A 40 -1.99 7.00 -1.62
C ASP A 40 -1.25 6.18 -2.70
N LEU A 41 -0.67 6.85 -3.68
CA LEU A 41 0.09 6.22 -4.76
C LEU A 41 1.43 5.70 -4.26
N LEU A 42 2.10 6.47 -3.38
CA LEU A 42 3.34 6.02 -2.74
C LEU A 42 3.11 4.73 -1.96
N ILE A 43 2.09 4.71 -1.09
CA ILE A 43 1.73 3.53 -0.29
C ILE A 43 1.40 2.35 -1.20
N GLU A 44 0.58 2.54 -2.24
CA GLU A 44 0.24 1.49 -3.21
C GLU A 44 1.50 0.91 -3.85
N LYS A 45 2.42 1.76 -4.32
CA LYS A 45 3.63 1.31 -5.02
C LYS A 45 4.62 0.63 -4.10
N VAL A 46 4.80 1.14 -2.87
CA VAL A 46 5.64 0.49 -1.86
C VAL A 46 5.12 -0.91 -1.51
N LEU A 47 3.80 -1.05 -1.33
CA LEU A 47 3.18 -2.35 -1.04
C LEU A 47 3.19 -3.33 -2.23
N ILE A 48 3.45 -2.90 -3.46
CA ILE A 48 3.48 -3.83 -4.60
C ILE A 48 4.92 -4.22 -4.96
N HIS A 49 5.86 -3.27 -4.84
CA HIS A 49 7.17 -3.41 -5.46
C HIS A 49 8.34 -3.46 -4.47
N LEU A 50 8.14 -3.08 -3.20
CA LEU A 50 9.25 -3.06 -2.22
C LEU A 50 9.17 -4.19 -1.19
N ASP A 51 10.26 -4.32 -0.46
CA ASP A 51 10.50 -5.31 0.60
C ASP A 51 9.85 -4.96 1.96
N ILE A 52 9.91 -5.91 2.89
CA ILE A 52 9.38 -5.79 4.25
C ILE A 52 10.02 -4.63 5.02
N ASP A 53 11.31 -4.35 4.79
CA ASP A 53 12.01 -3.24 5.46
C ASP A 53 11.48 -1.87 5.00
N SER A 54 11.19 -1.74 3.71
CA SER A 54 10.55 -0.54 3.16
C SER A 54 9.12 -0.39 3.65
N ILE A 55 8.37 -1.49 3.78
CA ILE A 55 7.01 -1.46 4.35
C ILE A 55 7.06 -1.09 5.84
N SER A 56 8.06 -1.55 6.59
CA SER A 56 8.26 -1.15 7.99
C SER A 56 8.51 0.35 8.09
N SER A 57 9.32 0.89 7.18
CA SER A 57 9.54 2.34 7.06
C SER A 57 8.24 3.08 6.72
N LEU A 58 7.42 2.53 5.82
CA LEU A 58 6.11 3.09 5.46
C LEU A 58 5.15 3.15 6.66
N LEU A 59 5.16 2.12 7.52
CA LEU A 59 4.37 2.07 8.75
C LEU A 59 4.81 3.09 9.81
N THR A 60 6.05 3.59 9.73
CA THR A 60 6.50 4.71 10.58
C THR A 60 6.03 6.06 10.05
N LEU A 61 5.84 6.20 8.74
CA LEU A 61 5.40 7.43 8.09
C LEU A 61 3.89 7.62 8.12
N PHE A 62 3.13 6.55 7.90
CA PHE A 62 1.68 6.62 7.74
C PHE A 62 0.97 5.78 8.80
N PRO A 63 -0.19 6.25 9.30
CA PRO A 63 -0.96 5.47 10.25
C PRO A 63 -1.41 4.16 9.59
N LYS A 64 -1.27 3.05 10.32
CA LYS A 64 -1.69 1.69 9.91
C LYS A 64 -3.09 1.64 9.29
N LYS A 65 -4.02 2.47 9.79
CA LYS A 65 -5.39 2.59 9.26
C LYS A 65 -5.44 3.08 7.81
N MET A 66 -4.61 4.07 7.45
CA MET A 66 -4.53 4.62 6.10
C MET A 66 -3.96 3.58 5.13
N ILE A 67 -2.84 2.95 5.51
CA ILE A 67 -2.21 1.87 4.73
C ILE A 67 -3.20 0.72 4.50
N ARG A 68 -3.91 0.30 5.55
CA ARG A 68 -4.96 -0.73 5.44
C ARG A 68 -6.08 -0.34 4.47
N ASN A 69 -6.48 0.93 4.44
CA ASN A 69 -7.52 1.40 3.52
C ASN A 69 -7.05 1.33 2.06
N ILE A 70 -5.85 1.82 1.79
CA ILE A 70 -5.26 1.80 0.45
C ILE A 70 -5.05 0.37 -0.02
N TRP A 71 -4.51 -0.50 0.84
CA TRP A 71 -4.41 -1.94 0.56
C TRP A 71 -5.75 -2.55 0.12
N LYS A 72 -6.84 -2.27 0.84
CA LYS A 72 -8.17 -2.78 0.49
C LYS A 72 -8.69 -2.24 -0.84
N VAL A 73 -8.53 -0.95 -1.07
CA VAL A 73 -9.09 -0.26 -2.26
C VAL A 73 -8.28 -0.59 -3.51
N LYS A 74 -6.95 -0.68 -3.39
CA LYS A 74 -6.03 -0.81 -4.53
C LYS A 74 -5.58 -2.23 -4.81
N MET A 75 -5.29 -3.03 -3.78
CA MET A 75 -4.74 -4.37 -3.95
C MET A 75 -5.79 -5.46 -3.80
N LEU A 76 -6.55 -5.45 -2.69
CA LEU A 76 -7.57 -6.46 -2.42
C LEU A 76 -8.72 -6.42 -3.45
N SER A 77 -8.99 -5.24 -4.01
CA SER A 77 -10.02 -5.06 -5.02
C SER A 77 -9.68 -5.66 -6.39
N GLN A 78 -8.39 -5.96 -6.63
CA GLN A 78 -7.83 -6.51 -7.87
C GLN A 78 -7.55 -8.03 -7.78
N GLU A 79 -8.14 -8.71 -6.81
CA GLU A 79 -8.12 -10.18 -6.77
C GLU A 79 -8.58 -10.79 -8.11
N PRO A 80 -7.93 -11.86 -8.60
CA PRO A 80 -6.88 -12.66 -7.96
C PRO A 80 -5.43 -12.20 -8.21
N MET A 81 -5.22 -11.05 -8.87
CA MET A 81 -3.88 -10.61 -9.32
C MET A 81 -2.85 -10.52 -8.18
N TYR A 82 -3.24 -10.02 -7.02
CA TYR A 82 -2.37 -9.85 -5.85
C TYR A 82 -2.63 -10.86 -4.73
N HIS A 83 -3.17 -12.05 -5.05
CA HIS A 83 -3.63 -13.01 -4.05
C HIS A 83 -2.58 -13.34 -2.97
N GLN A 84 -1.34 -13.62 -3.39
CA GLN A 84 -0.26 -13.96 -2.47
C GLN A 84 0.14 -12.78 -1.57
N LEU A 85 0.24 -11.57 -2.14
CA LEU A 85 0.54 -10.35 -1.38
C LEU A 85 -0.59 -10.00 -0.40
N ASN A 86 -1.84 -10.12 -0.82
CA ASN A 86 -2.99 -9.87 0.03
C ASN A 86 -3.03 -10.84 1.22
N ARG A 87 -2.70 -12.11 0.98
CA ARG A 87 -2.59 -13.11 2.04
C ARG A 87 -1.47 -12.79 3.02
N LEU A 88 -0.30 -12.41 2.51
CA LEU A 88 0.87 -12.02 3.29
C LEU A 88 0.56 -10.80 4.18
N TYR A 89 -0.05 -9.75 3.62
CA TYR A 89 -0.34 -8.52 4.36
C TYR A 89 -1.46 -8.67 5.38
N ALA A 90 -2.48 -9.46 5.06
CA ALA A 90 -3.50 -9.83 6.01
C ALA A 90 -2.89 -10.50 7.26
N PHE A 91 -1.93 -11.42 7.06
CA PHE A 91 -1.27 -12.14 8.13
C PHE A 91 -0.26 -11.28 8.91
N LEU A 92 0.68 -10.61 8.23
CA LEU A 92 1.79 -9.91 8.88
C LEU A 92 1.40 -8.55 9.45
N TYR A 93 0.63 -7.78 8.70
CA TYR A 93 0.42 -6.37 9.05
C TYR A 93 -0.97 -6.12 9.59
N PHE A 94 -1.99 -6.90 9.25
CA PHE A 94 -3.37 -6.57 9.64
C PHE A 94 -3.97 -7.48 10.69
N ASP A 95 -3.17 -8.34 11.33
CA ASP A 95 -3.61 -9.18 12.45
C ASP A 95 -4.87 -10.01 12.10
N ILE A 96 -4.99 -10.44 10.83
CA ILE A 96 -6.14 -11.19 10.33
C ILE A 96 -5.84 -12.68 10.49
N SER A 97 -6.51 -13.33 11.46
CA SER A 97 -6.26 -14.74 11.79
C SER A 97 -6.54 -15.72 10.65
N ASN A 98 -7.47 -15.38 9.74
CA ASN A 98 -7.76 -16.19 8.55
C ASN A 98 -7.79 -15.31 7.29
N PRO A 99 -6.61 -15.10 6.65
CA PRO A 99 -6.48 -14.31 5.44
C PRO A 99 -7.38 -14.78 4.29
N ASP A 100 -7.42 -16.09 4.04
CA ASP A 100 -8.12 -16.66 2.88
C ASP A 100 -9.64 -16.47 2.99
N ARG A 101 -10.19 -16.65 4.21
CA ARG A 101 -11.59 -16.34 4.50
C ARG A 101 -11.86 -14.84 4.34
N TYR A 102 -10.97 -13.99 4.86
CA TYR A 102 -11.12 -12.54 4.79
C TYR A 102 -11.16 -12.02 3.35
N ILE A 103 -10.26 -12.51 2.50
CA ILE A 103 -10.18 -12.16 1.08
C ILE A 103 -11.47 -12.59 0.38
N ARG A 104 -11.90 -13.84 0.57
CA ARG A 104 -13.15 -14.36 0.00
C ARG A 104 -14.37 -13.56 0.41
N ASP A 105 -14.51 -13.25 1.69
CA ASP A 105 -15.63 -12.47 2.23
C ASP A 105 -15.63 -11.04 1.63
N SER A 106 -14.45 -10.44 1.47
CA SER A 106 -14.29 -9.10 0.90
C SER A 106 -14.68 -9.06 -0.58
N ILE A 107 -14.26 -10.06 -1.35
CA ILE A 107 -14.64 -10.24 -2.77
C ILE A 107 -16.15 -10.45 -2.90
N ASN A 108 -16.72 -11.37 -2.12
CA ASN A 108 -18.16 -11.66 -2.14
C ASN A 108 -19.00 -10.43 -1.79
N LYS A 109 -18.57 -9.64 -0.81
CA LYS A 109 -19.22 -8.39 -0.45
C LYS A 109 -19.18 -7.38 -1.61
N LYS A 110 -18.05 -7.26 -2.30
CA LYS A 110 -17.91 -6.40 -3.48
C LYS A 110 -18.86 -6.85 -4.61
N TYR A 111 -18.90 -8.15 -4.93
CA TYR A 111 -19.82 -8.68 -5.95
C TYR A 111 -21.29 -8.37 -5.63
N LYS A 112 -21.73 -8.62 -4.39
CA LYS A 112 -23.10 -8.29 -3.95
C LYS A 112 -23.41 -6.79 -4.10
N SER A 113 -22.47 -5.91 -3.76
CA SER A 113 -22.67 -4.46 -3.89
C SER A 113 -22.79 -3.98 -5.34
N ILE A 114 -22.22 -4.72 -6.29
CA ILE A 114 -22.34 -4.43 -7.72
C ILE A 114 -23.69 -4.94 -8.24
N GLN A 115 -24.12 -6.14 -7.81
CA GLN A 115 -25.38 -6.75 -8.25
C GLN A 115 -26.65 -6.08 -7.70
N CYS A 116 -26.60 -5.44 -6.54
CA CYS A 116 -27.75 -4.75 -5.95
C CYS A 116 -27.86 -3.26 -6.35
N ARG A 117 -27.18 -2.84 -7.41
CA ARG A 117 -27.28 -1.46 -7.97
C ARG A 117 -28.25 -1.34 -9.15
N ASP A 118 -28.91 -2.44 -9.51
CA ASP A 118 -30.04 -2.52 -10.44
C ASP A 118 -31.37 -2.55 -9.66
#